data_AF-A0AAN9G0J0-F1
#
_entry.id   AF-A0AAN9G0J0-F1
#
_cell.length_a   1.000
_cell.length_b   1.000
_cell.length_c   1.000
_cell.angle_alpha   90.00
_cell.angle_beta   90.00
_cell.angle_gamma   90.00
#
_symmetry.space_group_name_H-M   'P 1'
#
loop_
_entity.id
_entity.type
_entity.pdbx_description
1 polymer ?
#
loop_
_entity_poly.entity_id
_entity_poly.type
_entity_poly.pdbx_seq_one_letter_code
_entity_poly.pdbx_strand_id
1 'polypeptide(L)'
;MATMATNSEMEVGMEKVTVSRKRTHDGRCKNACPQLEVNLGPAPFHTEPLALRSLEQCDYSIRISLDEARKGLAPRPVRVYADGIYDMFHTGHARQLMQAKMAFPNAFLIVGVCSDRMTNEKKGRTVMNEFERYEAIRHCRYVDEVVTDAPWTLDMDFLTAHKIDFVAHDDLPYTTGSADDVYKFVKERGM
;
A
#
# COMPACT_ATOMS: atom_id res chain seq x y z
N MET A 1 -12.11 48.63 -39.50
CA MET A 1 -10.89 48.63 -38.67
C MET A 1 -11.34 48.56 -37.23
N ALA A 2 -10.92 47.68 -36.33
CA ALA A 2 -9.95 46.58 -36.24
C ALA A 2 -9.84 46.39 -34.71
N THR A 3 -9.80 45.25 -34.02
CA THR A 3 -9.90 43.81 -34.28
C THR A 3 -10.08 43.21 -32.87
N MET A 4 -10.78 42.08 -32.73
CA MET A 4 -10.77 41.30 -31.48
C MET A 4 -9.36 40.76 -31.19
N ALA A 5 -8.97 40.70 -29.92
CA ALA A 5 -7.81 39.93 -29.47
C ALA A 5 -8.26 38.94 -28.38
N THR A 6 -8.01 37.68 -28.69
CA THR A 6 -8.42 36.45 -28.02
C THR A 6 -7.52 36.13 -26.83
N ASN A 7 -8.09 35.42 -25.84
CA ASN A 7 -7.37 34.76 -24.75
C ASN A 7 -6.27 33.86 -25.31
N SER A 8 -5.02 34.10 -24.92
CA SER A 8 -3.89 33.19 -25.17
C SER A 8 -3.67 32.32 -23.94
N GLU A 9 -3.86 31.02 -24.14
CA GLU A 9 -3.50 29.94 -23.24
C GLU A 9 -1.99 29.96 -22.97
N MET A 10 -1.59 29.99 -21.69
CA MET A 10 -0.22 29.68 -21.30
C MET A 10 -0.08 28.16 -21.19
N GLU A 11 0.23 27.50 -22.31
CA GLU A 11 0.82 26.16 -22.28
C GLU A 11 2.25 26.29 -21.72
N VAL A 12 2.44 25.88 -20.47
CA VAL A 12 3.78 25.62 -19.93
C VAL A 12 4.28 24.33 -20.56
N GLY A 13 5.01 24.46 -21.67
CA GLY A 13 5.70 23.37 -22.33
C GLY A 13 6.76 22.78 -21.40
N MET A 14 6.42 21.67 -20.75
CA MET A 14 7.39 20.87 -20.01
C MET A 14 8.23 20.11 -21.03
N GLU A 15 9.41 20.66 -21.34
CA GLU A 15 10.38 20.07 -22.25
C GLU A 15 10.77 18.68 -21.71
N LYS A 16 10.51 17.63 -22.49
CA LYS A 16 10.85 16.25 -22.13
C LYS A 16 12.37 16.16 -21.99
N VAL A 17 12.87 16.03 -20.77
CA VAL A 17 14.27 15.68 -20.50
C VAL A 17 14.50 14.25 -20.97
N THR A 18 14.97 14.09 -22.21
CA THR A 18 15.40 12.79 -22.76
C THR A 18 16.79 12.46 -22.23
N VAL A 19 16.87 11.60 -21.21
CA VAL A 19 18.16 11.05 -20.74
C VAL A 19 18.64 10.00 -21.75
N SER A 20 19.49 10.40 -22.70
CA SER A 20 20.18 9.47 -23.60
C SER A 20 21.40 8.87 -22.88
N ARG A 21 21.25 7.66 -22.32
CA ARG A 21 22.39 6.88 -21.82
C ARG A 21 23.18 6.34 -23.01
N LYS A 22 24.32 6.94 -23.34
CA LYS A 22 25.34 6.30 -24.20
C LYS A 22 25.84 5.04 -23.49
N ARG A 23 25.36 3.87 -23.89
CA ARG A 23 25.95 2.57 -23.53
C ARG A 23 27.15 2.33 -24.45
N THR A 24 28.36 2.40 -23.91
CA THR A 24 29.53 1.77 -24.53
C THR A 24 29.36 0.26 -24.47
N HIS A 25 29.54 -0.40 -25.61
CA HIS A 25 29.38 -1.84 -25.80
C HIS A 25 30.34 -2.67 -24.94
N ASP A 26 29.83 -3.75 -24.34
CA ASP A 26 30.54 -5.03 -24.24
C ASP A 26 29.51 -6.18 -24.28
N GLY A 27 29.95 -7.35 -24.70
CA GLY A 27 29.17 -8.39 -25.36
C GLY A 27 28.09 -9.11 -24.55
N ARG A 28 27.10 -9.59 -25.30
CA ARG A 28 26.19 -10.74 -25.07
C ARG A 28 26.11 -11.26 -23.62
N CYS A 29 25.06 -10.87 -22.91
CA CYS A 29 24.40 -11.74 -21.93
C CYS A 29 23.02 -12.11 -22.49
N LYS A 30 22.81 -13.39 -22.87
CA LYS A 30 21.56 -13.90 -23.48
C LYS A 30 20.49 -14.31 -22.47
N ASN A 31 20.70 -14.08 -21.18
CA ASN A 31 19.70 -14.36 -20.15
C ASN A 31 19.18 -13.01 -19.65
N ALA A 32 18.10 -12.55 -20.26
CA ALA A 32 17.35 -11.43 -19.70
C ALA A 32 16.88 -11.85 -18.30
N CYS A 33 17.44 -11.23 -17.27
CA CYS A 33 16.81 -11.21 -15.95
C CYS A 33 15.37 -10.74 -16.18
N PRO A 34 14.33 -11.45 -15.68
CA PRO A 34 12.96 -10.99 -15.82
C PRO A 34 12.93 -9.56 -15.32
N GLN A 35 12.59 -8.63 -16.23
CA GLN A 35 12.48 -7.23 -15.89
C GLN A 35 11.37 -7.15 -14.84
N LEU A 36 11.74 -6.98 -13.56
CA LEU A 36 10.77 -6.56 -12.56
C LEU A 36 10.16 -5.28 -13.12
N GLU A 37 8.85 -5.26 -13.37
CA GLU A 37 8.12 -4.03 -13.61
C GLU A 37 8.24 -3.21 -12.33
N VAL A 38 9.27 -2.35 -12.29
CA VAL A 38 9.46 -1.41 -11.21
C VAL A 38 8.36 -0.37 -11.35
N ASN A 39 7.38 -0.43 -10.47
CA ASN A 39 6.38 0.60 -10.32
C ASN A 39 7.11 1.89 -9.88
N LEU A 40 7.34 2.79 -10.83
CA LEU A 40 8.09 4.04 -10.64
C LEU A 40 7.22 5.14 -10.01
N GLY A 41 5.90 4.90 -9.88
CA GLY A 41 4.95 5.82 -9.27
C GLY A 41 4.70 5.54 -7.79
N PRO A 42 4.03 6.48 -7.08
CA PRO A 42 3.55 6.24 -5.73
C PRO A 42 2.57 5.06 -5.70
N ALA A 43 2.49 4.37 -4.56
CA ALA A 43 1.46 3.36 -4.36
C ALA A 43 0.06 3.99 -4.53
N PRO A 44 -0.83 3.40 -5.33
CA PRO A 44 -2.16 3.96 -5.53
C PRO A 44 -2.99 3.96 -4.26
N PHE A 45 -3.87 4.95 -4.12
CA PHE A 45 -4.94 4.88 -3.14
C PHE A 45 -5.96 3.81 -3.54
N HIS A 46 -6.64 3.20 -2.57
CA HIS A 46 -7.69 2.22 -2.82
C HIS A 46 -8.85 2.72 -3.72
N THR A 47 -9.02 4.04 -3.83
CA THR A 47 -10.00 4.70 -4.71
C THR A 47 -9.49 4.96 -6.12
N GLU A 48 -8.19 4.85 -6.36
CA GLU A 48 -7.58 5.13 -7.67
C GLU A 48 -7.77 3.94 -8.64
N PRO A 49 -7.86 4.20 -9.96
CA PRO A 49 -8.16 3.15 -10.94
C PRO A 49 -7.19 1.95 -10.94
N LEU A 50 -5.92 2.16 -10.57
CA LEU A 50 -4.95 1.07 -10.52
C LEU A 50 -5.25 0.08 -9.38
N ALA A 51 -5.63 0.58 -8.20
CA ALA A 51 -6.02 -0.25 -7.07
C ALA A 51 -7.34 -0.98 -7.35
N LEU A 52 -8.33 -0.28 -7.90
CA LEU A 52 -9.63 -0.86 -8.26
C LEU A 52 -9.47 -2.03 -9.27
N ARG A 53 -8.62 -1.87 -10.29
CA ARG A 53 -8.32 -2.97 -11.23
C ARG A 53 -7.64 -4.16 -10.57
N SER A 54 -6.69 -3.91 -9.67
CA SER A 54 -6.05 -4.98 -8.88
C SER A 54 -7.07 -5.74 -8.05
N LEU A 55 -8.00 -5.01 -7.43
CA LEU A 55 -9.10 -5.58 -6.65
C LEU A 55 -10.03 -6.41 -7.54
N GLU A 56 -10.46 -5.91 -8.69
CA GLU A 56 -11.33 -6.63 -9.65
C GLU A 56 -10.71 -7.96 -10.13
N GLN A 57 -9.41 -7.95 -10.41
CA GLN A 57 -8.68 -9.14 -10.88
C GLN A 57 -8.46 -10.20 -9.79
N CYS A 58 -8.54 -9.81 -8.52
CA CYS A 58 -8.34 -10.73 -7.41
C CYS A 58 -9.59 -11.62 -7.21
N ASP A 59 -9.49 -12.91 -7.52
CA ASP A 59 -10.54 -13.87 -7.14
C ASP A 59 -10.45 -14.23 -5.65
N TYR A 60 -11.37 -13.68 -4.85
CA TYR A 60 -11.43 -13.86 -3.40
C TYR A 60 -12.30 -15.04 -2.96
N SER A 61 -12.91 -15.76 -3.91
CA SER A 61 -13.59 -17.03 -3.59
C SER A 61 -12.58 -18.11 -3.17
N ILE A 62 -11.35 -18.00 -3.68
CA ILE A 62 -10.21 -18.85 -3.33
C ILE A 62 -9.57 -18.31 -2.05
N ARG A 63 -9.77 -19.04 -0.94
CA ARG A 63 -9.10 -18.80 0.34
C ARG A 63 -7.71 -19.43 0.31
N ILE A 64 -6.70 -18.65 0.69
CA ILE A 64 -5.30 -19.08 0.72
C ILE A 64 -4.95 -19.46 2.15
N SER A 65 -4.47 -20.69 2.37
CA SER A 65 -3.97 -21.09 3.68
C SER A 65 -2.57 -20.54 3.94
N LEU A 66 -2.20 -20.41 5.23
CA LEU A 66 -0.87 -19.93 5.64
C LEU A 66 0.27 -20.79 5.05
N ASP A 67 0.06 -22.12 4.99
CA ASP A 67 1.06 -23.05 4.46
C ASP A 67 1.24 -22.92 2.94
N GLU A 68 0.15 -22.72 2.19
CA GLU A 68 0.21 -22.47 0.74
C GLU A 68 0.88 -21.13 0.44
N ALA A 69 0.54 -20.10 1.21
CA ALA A 69 1.15 -18.76 1.10
C ALA A 69 2.66 -18.82 1.36
N ARG A 70 3.10 -19.49 2.44
CA ARG A 70 4.52 -19.65 2.80
C ARG A 70 5.31 -20.43 1.76
N LYS A 71 4.71 -21.47 1.18
CA LYS A 71 5.34 -22.29 0.12
C LYS A 71 5.33 -21.59 -1.25
N GLY A 72 4.66 -20.44 -1.39
CA GLY A 72 4.53 -19.74 -2.66
C GLY A 72 3.64 -20.47 -3.67
N LEU A 73 2.71 -21.30 -3.20
CA LEU A 73 1.79 -22.08 -4.03
C LEU A 73 0.46 -21.36 -4.28
N ALA A 74 0.28 -20.16 -3.72
CA ALA A 74 -0.92 -19.36 -3.91
C ALA A 74 -1.12 -19.04 -5.40
N PRO A 75 -2.34 -19.24 -5.96
CA PRO A 75 -2.62 -19.03 -7.38
C PRO A 75 -2.66 -17.55 -7.79
N ARG A 76 -2.67 -16.65 -6.81
CA ARG A 76 -2.68 -15.19 -6.96
C ARG A 76 -1.80 -14.55 -5.88
N PRO A 77 -1.47 -13.26 -5.99
CA PRO A 77 -0.79 -12.55 -4.91
C PRO A 77 -1.57 -12.67 -3.60
N VAL A 78 -0.83 -12.90 -2.51
CA VAL A 78 -1.34 -12.99 -1.15
C VAL A 78 -1.52 -11.56 -0.63
N ARG A 79 -2.75 -11.13 -0.41
CA ARG A 79 -3.08 -9.76 0.00
C ARG A 79 -2.89 -9.63 1.52
N VAL A 80 -1.82 -8.96 1.93
CA VAL A 80 -1.48 -8.72 3.32
C VAL A 80 -1.88 -7.29 3.67
N TYR A 81 -2.57 -7.10 4.78
CA TYR A 81 -2.96 -5.79 5.29
C TYR A 81 -2.12 -5.43 6.52
N ALA A 82 -1.55 -4.24 6.54
CA ALA A 82 -0.93 -3.67 7.73
C ALA A 82 -1.55 -2.31 8.00
N ASP A 83 -1.86 -2.00 9.25
CA ASP A 83 -2.43 -0.72 9.66
C ASP A 83 -1.57 0.04 10.65
N GLY A 84 -1.79 1.34 10.68
CA GLY A 84 -1.13 2.21 11.62
C GLY A 84 -1.50 3.67 11.46
N ILE A 85 -0.92 4.48 12.34
CA ILE A 85 -1.04 5.94 12.25
C ILE A 85 0.05 6.48 11.34
N TYR A 86 1.28 5.96 11.48
CA TYR A 86 2.43 6.38 10.69
C TYR A 86 2.77 7.88 10.80
N ASP A 87 2.46 8.49 11.94
CA ASP A 87 2.94 9.84 12.27
C ASP A 87 4.48 9.86 12.34
N MET A 88 5.10 10.94 11.88
CA MET A 88 6.56 11.03 11.71
C MET A 88 7.16 9.80 11.03
N PHE A 89 6.64 9.42 9.86
CA PHE A 89 7.06 8.21 9.13
C PHE A 89 8.58 8.03 9.09
N HIS A 90 9.07 6.95 9.69
CA HIS A 90 10.49 6.70 9.94
C HIS A 90 10.88 5.25 9.62
N THR A 91 12.17 4.93 9.77
CA THR A 91 12.72 3.61 9.44
C THR A 91 12.08 2.45 10.18
N GLY A 92 11.60 2.65 11.41
CA GLY A 92 10.79 1.67 12.15
C GLY A 92 9.55 1.21 11.37
N HIS A 93 8.69 2.16 10.96
CA HIS A 93 7.52 1.88 10.12
C HIS A 93 7.93 1.21 8.80
N ALA A 94 8.94 1.74 8.11
CA ALA A 94 9.38 1.16 6.84
C ALA A 94 9.86 -0.29 6.99
N ARG A 95 10.53 -0.64 8.10
CA ARG A 95 10.98 -2.02 8.38
C ARG A 95 9.84 -2.95 8.81
N GLN A 96 8.82 -2.44 9.47
CA GLN A 96 7.59 -3.20 9.74
C GLN A 96 6.90 -3.56 8.42
N LEU A 97 6.70 -2.57 7.54
CA LEU A 97 6.10 -2.77 6.22
C LEU A 97 6.95 -3.69 5.33
N MET A 98 8.29 -3.60 5.43
CA MET A 98 9.20 -4.54 4.77
C MET A 98 8.93 -5.99 5.21
N GLN A 99 8.77 -6.23 6.51
CA GLN A 99 8.49 -7.57 7.03
C GLN A 99 7.14 -8.08 6.52
N ALA A 100 6.10 -7.23 6.52
CA ALA A 100 4.79 -7.58 5.97
C ALA A 100 4.87 -7.94 4.47
N LYS A 101 5.57 -7.13 3.67
CA LYS A 101 5.78 -7.38 2.23
C LYS A 101 6.61 -8.64 1.95
N MET A 102 7.50 -9.01 2.86
CA MET A 102 8.37 -10.19 2.72
C MET A 102 7.81 -11.44 3.42
N ALA A 103 6.63 -11.36 4.04
CA ALA A 103 6.03 -12.49 4.75
C ALA A 103 5.75 -13.70 3.83
N PHE A 104 5.49 -13.43 2.55
CA PHE A 104 5.23 -14.46 1.54
C PHE A 104 5.98 -14.14 0.22
N PRO A 105 6.34 -15.16 -0.59
CA PRO A 105 7.06 -14.95 -1.85
C PRO A 105 6.33 -14.06 -2.87
N ASN A 106 5.00 -14.04 -2.83
CA ASN A 106 4.13 -13.29 -3.74
C ASN A 106 3.14 -12.41 -2.96
N ALA A 107 3.62 -11.66 -1.96
CA ALA A 107 2.77 -10.79 -1.17
C ALA A 107 2.42 -9.49 -1.90
N PHE A 108 1.18 -9.04 -1.74
CA PHE A 108 0.68 -7.72 -2.12
C PHE A 108 0.30 -6.98 -0.83
N LEU A 109 1.03 -5.93 -0.49
CA LEU A 109 0.90 -5.20 0.76
C LEU A 109 -0.03 -4.00 0.60
N ILE A 110 -1.15 -4.07 1.32
CA ILE A 110 -2.12 -3.00 1.51
C ILE A 110 -1.80 -2.33 2.85
N VAL A 111 -1.68 -1.01 2.87
CA VAL A 111 -1.44 -0.26 4.11
C VAL A 111 -2.62 0.64 4.45
N GLY A 112 -3.25 0.38 5.58
CA GLY A 112 -4.30 1.20 6.14
C GLY A 112 -3.76 2.31 7.04
N VAL A 113 -4.19 3.54 6.79
CA VAL A 113 -3.79 4.70 7.59
C VAL A 113 -5.03 5.29 8.26
N CYS A 114 -5.03 5.34 9.59
CA CYS A 114 -6.15 5.90 10.36
C CYS A 114 -6.29 7.42 10.14
N SER A 115 -7.51 7.95 10.14
CA SER A 115 -7.76 9.40 10.08
C SER A 115 -7.33 10.13 11.35
N ASP A 116 -7.11 11.44 11.24
CA ASP A 116 -6.77 12.31 12.37
C ASP A 116 -7.90 12.33 13.39
N ARG A 117 -9.17 12.38 12.92
CA ARG A 117 -10.35 12.31 13.80
C ARG A 117 -10.26 11.09 14.72
N MET A 118 -10.12 9.91 14.13
CA MET A 118 -10.09 8.64 14.85
C MET A 118 -8.86 8.52 15.76
N THR A 119 -7.71 8.94 15.26
CA THR A 119 -6.44 8.88 16.01
C THR A 119 -6.48 9.78 17.24
N ASN A 120 -6.98 11.01 17.08
CA ASN A 120 -7.12 11.98 18.16
C ASN A 120 -8.09 11.50 19.23
N GLU A 121 -9.19 10.85 18.84
CA GLU A 121 -10.18 10.29 19.76
C GLU A 121 -9.66 9.09 20.56
N LYS A 122 -8.89 8.20 19.93
CA LYS A 122 -8.57 6.88 20.50
C LYS A 122 -7.15 6.72 21.02
N LYS A 123 -6.19 7.56 20.61
CA LYS A 123 -4.78 7.46 21.01
C LYS A 123 -4.17 8.78 21.43
N GLY A 124 -4.43 9.85 20.68
CA GLY A 124 -3.90 11.18 20.95
C GLY A 124 -3.52 11.95 19.70
N ARG A 125 -2.90 13.10 19.90
CA ARG A 125 -2.57 14.05 18.83
C ARG A 125 -1.44 13.56 17.93
N THR A 126 -1.57 13.84 16.64
CA THR A 126 -0.50 13.66 15.64
C THR A 126 0.23 14.98 15.37
N VAL A 127 1.49 14.88 14.95
CA VAL A 127 2.29 16.00 14.44
C VAL A 127 1.97 16.27 12.98
N MET A 128 1.96 15.21 12.15
CA MET A 128 1.51 15.27 10.76
C MET A 128 0.01 15.05 10.65
N ASN A 129 -0.61 15.81 9.74
CA ASN A 129 -2.01 15.58 9.40
C ASN A 129 -2.18 14.29 8.58
N GLU A 130 -3.41 13.81 8.47
CA GLU A 130 -3.71 12.55 7.80
C GLU A 130 -3.27 12.51 6.34
N PHE A 131 -3.37 13.61 5.59
CA PHE A 131 -2.94 13.65 4.19
C PHE A 131 -1.42 13.55 4.05
N GLU A 132 -0.66 14.18 4.96
CA GLU A 132 0.80 14.04 5.01
C GLU A 132 1.21 12.59 5.32
N ARG A 133 0.49 11.94 6.23
CA ARG A 133 0.73 10.53 6.59
C ARG A 133 0.36 9.59 5.44
N TYR A 134 -0.77 9.83 4.77
CA TYR A 134 -1.18 9.12 3.57
C TYR A 134 -0.10 9.20 2.49
N GLU A 135 0.36 10.41 2.19
CA GLU A 135 1.38 10.63 1.15
C GLU A 135 2.73 10.01 1.53
N ALA A 136 3.16 10.12 2.79
CA ALA A 136 4.40 9.50 3.26
C ALA A 136 4.41 7.98 3.03
N ILE A 137 3.28 7.31 3.26
CA ILE A 137 3.15 5.86 3.08
C ILE A 137 3.18 5.45 1.62
N ARG A 138 2.60 6.24 0.71
CA ARG A 138 2.61 5.94 -0.73
C ARG A 138 4.01 5.86 -1.34
N HIS A 139 4.97 6.56 -0.74
CA HIS A 139 6.38 6.57 -1.19
C HIS A 139 7.23 5.50 -0.48
N CYS A 140 6.63 4.69 0.38
CA CYS A 140 7.33 3.56 0.97
C CYS A 140 7.51 2.45 -0.08
N ARG A 141 8.77 2.07 -0.32
CA ARG A 141 9.18 1.05 -1.30
C ARG A 141 8.39 -0.27 -1.25
N TYR A 142 7.88 -0.64 -0.07
CA TYR A 142 7.28 -1.96 0.15
C TYR A 142 5.75 -1.97 -0.04
N VAL A 143 5.13 -0.81 -0.20
CA VAL A 143 3.67 -0.64 -0.22
C VAL A 143 3.16 -0.73 -1.65
N ASP A 144 2.11 -1.53 -1.86
CA ASP A 144 1.47 -1.66 -3.17
C ASP A 144 0.14 -0.89 -3.26
N GLU A 145 -0.56 -0.69 -2.14
CA GLU A 145 -1.86 0.00 -2.09
C GLU A 145 -2.03 0.70 -0.75
N VAL A 146 -2.65 1.90 -0.74
CA VAL A 146 -2.94 2.66 0.49
C VAL A 146 -4.45 2.83 0.71
N VAL A 147 -4.93 2.40 1.87
CA VAL A 147 -6.31 2.61 2.34
C VAL A 147 -6.32 3.81 3.29
N THR A 148 -7.04 4.86 2.90
CA THR A 148 -7.23 6.08 3.72
C THR A 148 -8.43 5.92 4.64
N ASP A 149 -8.47 6.65 5.76
CA ASP A 149 -9.51 6.53 6.79
C ASP A 149 -9.75 5.08 7.23
N ALA A 150 -8.65 4.34 7.45
CA ALA A 150 -8.71 2.95 7.87
C ALA A 150 -9.44 2.80 9.22
N PRO A 151 -10.25 1.74 9.39
CA PRO A 151 -11.02 1.53 10.61
C PRO A 151 -10.11 1.16 11.80
N TRP A 152 -10.51 1.56 13.00
CA TRP A 152 -9.78 1.23 14.23
C TRP A 152 -9.83 -0.25 14.60
N THR A 153 -10.90 -0.93 14.20
CA THR A 153 -11.14 -2.34 14.48
C THR A 153 -11.62 -2.98 13.20
N LEU A 154 -11.00 -4.09 12.82
CA LEU A 154 -11.29 -4.79 11.57
C LEU A 154 -12.55 -5.64 11.73
N ASP A 155 -13.42 -5.60 10.72
CA ASP A 155 -14.59 -6.46 10.61
C ASP A 155 -14.54 -7.29 9.30
N MET A 156 -15.45 -8.25 9.17
CA MET A 156 -15.50 -9.09 7.97
C MET A 156 -15.82 -8.30 6.70
N ASP A 157 -16.58 -7.21 6.83
CA ASP A 157 -17.01 -6.41 5.69
C ASP A 157 -15.81 -5.68 5.09
N PHE A 158 -14.96 -5.09 5.92
CA PHE A 158 -13.69 -4.49 5.52
C PHE A 158 -12.72 -5.52 4.92
N LEU A 159 -12.53 -6.65 5.61
CA LEU A 159 -11.64 -7.71 5.11
C LEU A 159 -12.09 -8.25 3.75
N THR A 160 -13.39 -8.41 3.56
CA THR A 160 -13.97 -8.89 2.30
C THR A 160 -13.92 -7.84 1.20
N ALA A 161 -14.24 -6.57 1.52
CA ALA A 161 -14.20 -5.47 0.57
C ALA A 161 -12.80 -5.27 -0.03
N HIS A 162 -11.75 -5.37 0.79
CA HIS A 162 -10.35 -5.22 0.35
C HIS A 162 -9.67 -6.55 -0.06
N LYS A 163 -10.41 -7.67 0.00
CA LYS A 163 -9.94 -9.02 -0.33
C LYS A 163 -8.67 -9.41 0.44
N ILE A 164 -8.66 -9.13 1.74
CA ILE A 164 -7.49 -9.33 2.63
C ILE A 164 -7.37 -10.81 3.01
N ASP A 165 -6.19 -11.40 2.83
CA ASP A 165 -5.88 -12.78 3.21
C ASP A 165 -5.27 -12.88 4.61
N PHE A 166 -4.35 -11.98 4.95
CA PHE A 166 -3.64 -11.95 6.24
C PHE A 166 -3.48 -10.52 6.76
N VAL A 167 -3.38 -10.36 8.08
CA VAL A 167 -3.10 -9.07 8.72
C VAL A 167 -1.73 -9.12 9.40
N ALA A 168 -0.93 -8.08 9.17
CA ALA A 168 0.40 -7.93 9.74
C ALA A 168 0.44 -6.74 10.69
N HIS A 169 0.55 -7.02 11.98
CA HIS A 169 0.83 -6.04 13.04
C HIS A 169 1.89 -6.63 13.99
N ASP A 170 2.41 -5.83 14.93
CA ASP A 170 3.18 -6.41 16.04
C ASP A 170 2.31 -7.38 16.88
N ASP A 171 2.97 -8.31 17.58
CA ASP A 171 2.29 -9.37 18.35
C ASP A 171 1.80 -8.88 19.73
N LEU A 172 2.08 -7.63 20.08
CA LEU A 172 1.64 -7.09 21.36
C LEU A 172 0.13 -6.84 21.32
N PRO A 173 -0.63 -7.22 22.36
CA PRO A 173 -2.04 -6.88 22.45
C PRO A 173 -2.25 -5.38 22.33
N TYR A 174 -3.05 -4.95 21.36
CA TYR A 174 -3.35 -3.53 21.19
C TYR A 174 -4.67 -3.19 21.89
N THR A 175 -4.56 -2.67 23.10
CA THR A 175 -5.71 -2.38 23.98
C THR A 175 -6.08 -0.90 23.92
N THR A 176 -7.32 -0.58 23.52
CA THR A 176 -7.84 0.79 23.59
C THR A 176 -8.81 0.97 24.74
N GLY A 177 -8.27 1.11 25.95
CA GLY A 177 -9.06 1.40 27.16
C GLY A 177 -9.98 0.26 27.64
N SER A 178 -10.30 -0.70 26.78
CA SER A 178 -10.83 -2.03 27.11
C SER A 178 -9.69 -3.05 27.20
N ALA A 179 -9.85 -4.11 27.99
CA ALA A 179 -8.84 -5.15 28.20
C ALA A 179 -8.66 -6.11 27.00
N ASP A 180 -9.43 -5.92 25.92
CA ASP A 180 -9.46 -6.82 24.77
C ASP A 180 -8.58 -6.30 23.62
N ASP A 181 -7.77 -7.20 23.06
CA ASP A 181 -6.94 -6.97 21.87
C ASP A 181 -7.81 -6.77 20.63
N VAL A 182 -7.66 -5.64 19.94
CA VAL A 182 -8.42 -5.33 18.71
C VAL A 182 -8.15 -6.34 17.58
N TYR A 183 -7.01 -7.05 17.62
CA TYR A 183 -6.65 -8.08 16.63
C TYR A 183 -7.12 -9.49 17.01
N LYS A 184 -7.74 -9.69 18.19
CA LYS A 184 -8.19 -11.01 18.66
C LYS A 184 -9.05 -11.74 17.63
N PHE A 185 -10.00 -11.03 17.03
CA PHE A 185 -10.91 -11.54 16.01
C PHE A 185 -10.19 -12.14 14.79
N VAL A 186 -9.07 -11.51 14.41
CA VAL A 186 -8.24 -11.91 13.26
C VAL A 186 -7.35 -13.09 13.64
N LYS A 187 -6.71 -13.01 14.81
CA LYS A 187 -5.87 -14.09 15.37
C LYS A 187 -6.64 -15.40 15.50
N GLU A 188 -7.89 -15.36 15.98
CA GLU A 188 -8.76 -16.54 16.11
C GLU A 188 -9.10 -17.22 14.76
N ARG A 189 -8.97 -16.49 13.65
CA ARG A 189 -9.21 -17.01 12.29
C ARG A 189 -7.94 -17.52 11.61
N GLY A 190 -6.78 -17.39 12.25
CA GLY A 190 -5.49 -17.75 11.66
C GLY A 190 -5.08 -16.84 10.51
N MET A 191 -5.57 -15.59 10.52
CA MET A 191 -5.24 -14.53 9.56
C MET A 191 -4.17 -13.60 10.12
#